data_AF-A0A533RKE5-F1
#
_entry.id   AF-A0A533RKE5-F1
#
_cell.length_a   1.000
_cell.length_b   1.000
_cell.length_c   1.000
_cell.angle_alpha   90.00
_cell.angle_beta   90.00
_cell.angle_gamma   90.00
#
_symmetry.space_group_name_H-M   'P 1'
#
loop_
_entity.id
_entity.type
_entity.pdbx_description
1 polymer ?
#
loop_
_entity_poly.entity_id
_entity_poly.type
_entity_poly.pdbx_seq_one_letter_code
_entity_poly.pdbx_strand_id
1 'polypeptide(L)'
;TTLGLPPDLAALGDSALRDRVRSLGEALSAGTLRVIANDADTEARLATDRAVQTRESAWKVTVWAIALGALVTLAASAWLYRTIAVPLGRARRYAEEVAAGRADAGLPRHTADEIGALTRAVEAMKEALAGRVAVMREMAGVVIFQAEGVGVAARHALGVQEHADANGAGADLEDMHEVVRRAETLRDLAEQMLQA
;
A
#
# COMPACT_ATOMS: atom_id res chain seq x y z
N THR A 1 -37.73 -82.25 -26.34
CA THR A 1 -37.56 -82.65 -24.93
C THR A 1 -38.79 -82.18 -24.18
N THR A 2 -39.73 -83.09 -24.01
CA THR A 2 -41.03 -82.87 -23.39
C THR A 2 -40.87 -82.74 -21.88
N LEU A 3 -41.29 -81.60 -21.33
CA LEU A 3 -41.26 -81.33 -19.89
C LEU A 3 -42.26 -82.27 -19.21
N GLY A 4 -41.76 -83.34 -18.60
CA GLY A 4 -42.58 -84.30 -17.85
C GLY A 4 -43.22 -83.60 -16.66
N LEU A 5 -44.55 -83.56 -16.64
CA LEU A 5 -45.32 -83.14 -15.47
C LEU A 5 -44.95 -84.05 -14.28
N PRO A 6 -44.66 -83.50 -13.09
CA PRO A 6 -44.38 -84.32 -11.91
C PRO A 6 -45.58 -85.23 -11.60
N PRO A 7 -45.34 -86.47 -11.14
CA PRO A 7 -46.39 -87.48 -10.94
C PRO A 7 -47.47 -87.09 -9.92
N ASP A 8 -47.19 -86.09 -9.08
CA ASP A 8 -48.08 -85.55 -8.05
C ASP A 8 -49.19 -84.65 -8.63
N LEU A 9 -49.00 -84.08 -9.84
CA LEU A 9 -50.00 -83.21 -10.48
C LEU A 9 -51.09 -83.99 -11.23
N ALA A 10 -50.79 -85.22 -11.67
CA ALA A 10 -51.76 -86.07 -12.36
C ALA A 10 -52.81 -86.70 -11.43
N ALA A 11 -52.53 -86.71 -10.11
CA ALA A 11 -53.40 -87.27 -9.07
C ALA A 11 -54.28 -86.22 -8.37
N LEU A 12 -54.08 -84.94 -8.66
CA LEU A 12 -54.82 -83.83 -8.04
C LEU A 12 -56.12 -83.57 -8.82
N GLY A 13 -57.25 -83.61 -8.12
CA GLY A 13 -58.54 -83.18 -8.68
C GLY A 13 -58.53 -81.71 -9.09
N ASP A 14 -59.41 -81.36 -10.01
CA ASP A 14 -59.47 -80.05 -10.70
C ASP A 14 -59.58 -78.84 -9.73
N SER A 15 -60.15 -79.01 -8.53
CA SER A 15 -60.18 -77.99 -7.47
C SER A 15 -58.82 -77.79 -6.79
N ALA A 16 -58.11 -78.86 -6.46
CA ALA A 16 -56.83 -78.80 -5.75
C ALA A 16 -55.72 -78.19 -6.63
N LEU A 17 -55.77 -78.45 -7.93
CA LEU A 17 -54.90 -77.80 -8.91
C LEU A 17 -55.17 -76.28 -8.97
N ARG A 18 -56.44 -75.87 -9.01
CA ARG A 18 -56.83 -74.45 -9.00
C ARG A 18 -56.37 -73.73 -7.74
N ASP A 19 -56.52 -74.35 -6.57
CA ASP A 19 -56.10 -73.74 -5.30
C ASP A 19 -54.57 -73.61 -5.20
N ARG A 20 -53.83 -74.61 -5.69
CA ARG A 20 -52.36 -74.55 -5.73
C ARG A 20 -51.84 -73.48 -6.68
N VAL A 21 -52.47 -73.32 -7.84
CA VAL A 21 -52.15 -72.25 -8.80
C VAL A 21 -52.45 -70.87 -8.19
N ARG A 22 -53.57 -70.73 -7.48
CA ARG A 22 -53.91 -69.47 -6.78
C ARG A 22 -52.91 -69.14 -5.67
N SER A 23 -52.55 -70.11 -4.82
CA SER A 23 -51.56 -69.88 -3.75
C SER A 23 -50.17 -69.57 -4.29
N LEU A 24 -49.77 -70.18 -5.40
CA LEU A 24 -48.51 -69.86 -6.07
C LEU A 24 -48.55 -68.45 -6.68
N GLY A 25 -49.68 -68.06 -7.28
CA GLY A 25 -49.88 -66.70 -7.78
C GLY A 25 -49.80 -65.63 -6.70
N GLU A 26 -50.39 -65.90 -5.53
CA GLU A 26 -50.33 -65.01 -4.36
C GLU A 26 -48.92 -64.96 -3.74
N ALA A 27 -48.25 -66.10 -3.62
CA ALA A 27 -46.88 -66.15 -3.10
C ALA A 27 -45.89 -65.45 -4.04
N LEU A 28 -46.06 -65.62 -5.36
CA LEU A 28 -45.21 -64.97 -6.37
C LEU A 28 -45.46 -63.46 -6.38
N SER A 29 -46.72 -63.01 -6.34
CA SER A 29 -47.05 -61.58 -6.35
C SER A 29 -46.54 -60.87 -5.08
N ALA A 30 -46.71 -61.51 -3.91
CA ALA A 30 -46.17 -61.01 -2.65
C ALA A 30 -44.62 -60.99 -2.66
N GLY A 31 -44.00 -62.00 -3.26
CA GLY A 31 -42.54 -62.06 -3.44
C GLY A 31 -42.02 -60.93 -4.35
N THR A 32 -42.65 -60.73 -5.50
CA THR A 32 -42.27 -59.68 -6.47
C THR A 32 -42.46 -58.29 -5.88
N LEU A 33 -43.58 -58.01 -5.20
CA LEU A 33 -43.81 -56.73 -4.53
C LEU A 33 -42.77 -56.44 -3.45
N ARG A 34 -42.37 -57.46 -2.68
CA ARG A 34 -41.36 -57.32 -1.64
C ARG A 34 -39.97 -57.02 -2.21
N VAL A 35 -39.60 -57.64 -3.33
CA VAL A 35 -38.32 -57.36 -4.00
C VAL A 35 -38.30 -55.94 -4.55
N ILE A 36 -39.36 -55.51 -5.25
CA ILE A 36 -39.45 -54.15 -5.80
C ILE A 36 -39.42 -53.09 -4.70
N ALA A 37 -40.13 -53.31 -3.59
CA ALA A 37 -40.12 -52.38 -2.46
C ALA A 37 -38.74 -52.26 -1.81
N ASN A 38 -38.03 -53.39 -1.66
CA ASN A 38 -36.71 -53.40 -1.04
C ASN A 38 -35.63 -52.77 -1.95
N ASP A 39 -35.75 -52.96 -3.27
CA ASP A 39 -34.86 -52.35 -4.25
C ASP A 39 -35.05 -50.82 -4.30
N ALA A 40 -36.32 -50.37 -4.29
CA ALA A 40 -36.66 -48.94 -4.22
C ALA A 40 -36.13 -48.26 -2.94
N ASP A 41 -36.23 -48.92 -1.78
CA ASP A 41 -35.68 -48.41 -0.53
C ASP A 41 -34.15 -48.35 -0.54
N THR A 42 -33.49 -49.29 -1.22
CA THR A 42 -32.03 -49.35 -1.31
C THR A 42 -31.49 -48.23 -2.20
N GLU A 43 -32.14 -47.98 -3.34
CA GLU A 43 -31.80 -46.85 -4.23
C GLU A 43 -32.02 -45.50 -3.54
N ALA A 44 -33.13 -45.34 -2.81
CA ALA A 44 -33.42 -44.12 -2.07
C ALA A 44 -32.34 -43.79 -1.03
N ARG A 45 -31.87 -44.80 -0.28
CA ARG A 45 -30.80 -44.65 0.72
C ARG A 45 -29.46 -44.25 0.10
N LEU A 46 -29.08 -44.87 -1.02
CA LEU A 46 -27.85 -44.54 -1.73
C LEU A 46 -27.88 -43.13 -2.34
N ALA A 47 -29.04 -42.66 -2.79
CA ALA A 47 -29.23 -41.31 -3.29
C ALA A 47 -29.11 -40.27 -2.16
N THR A 48 -29.70 -40.53 -0.99
CA THR A 48 -29.59 -39.63 0.17
C THR A 48 -28.17 -39.59 0.74
N ASP A 49 -27.48 -40.73 0.80
CA ASP A 49 -26.12 -40.79 1.36
C ASP A 49 -25.10 -40.02 0.49
N ARG A 50 -25.22 -40.11 -0.84
CA ARG A 50 -24.40 -39.31 -1.76
C ARG A 50 -24.68 -37.81 -1.59
N ALA A 51 -25.95 -37.41 -1.46
CA ALA A 51 -26.31 -36.02 -1.27
C ALA A 51 -25.75 -35.43 0.05
N VAL A 52 -25.75 -36.23 1.12
CA VAL A 52 -25.18 -35.81 2.42
C VAL A 52 -23.65 -35.74 2.37
N GLN A 53 -22.97 -36.74 1.80
CA GLN A 53 -21.50 -36.74 1.70
C GLN A 53 -20.96 -35.62 0.81
N THR A 54 -21.65 -35.29 -0.29
CA THR A 54 -21.27 -34.15 -1.14
C THR A 54 -21.51 -32.82 -0.41
N ARG A 55 -22.56 -32.71 0.41
CA ARG A 55 -22.89 -31.48 1.15
C ARG A 55 -21.92 -31.18 2.29
N GLU A 56 -21.51 -32.20 3.05
CA GLU A 56 -20.53 -32.01 4.13
C GLU A 56 -19.15 -31.61 3.59
N SER A 57 -18.74 -32.22 2.48
CA SER A 57 -17.45 -31.91 1.84
C SER A 57 -17.48 -30.51 1.20
N ALA A 58 -18.59 -30.14 0.56
CA ALA A 58 -18.76 -28.82 -0.04
C ALA A 58 -18.68 -27.70 0.99
N TRP A 59 -19.35 -27.84 2.14
CA TRP A 59 -19.30 -26.83 3.22
C TRP A 59 -17.86 -26.62 3.72
N LYS A 60 -17.13 -27.69 4.00
CA LYS A 60 -15.74 -27.60 4.47
C LYS A 60 -14.84 -26.89 3.45
N VAL A 61 -14.97 -27.24 2.17
CA VAL A 61 -14.20 -26.60 1.09
C VAL A 61 -14.53 -25.11 0.99
N THR A 62 -15.81 -24.72 1.04
CA THR A 62 -16.21 -23.30 0.99
C THR A 62 -15.66 -22.51 2.18
N VAL A 63 -15.75 -23.03 3.40
CA VAL A 63 -15.21 -22.36 4.60
C VAL A 63 -13.70 -22.19 4.49
N TRP A 64 -12.97 -23.22 4.07
CA TRP A 64 -11.52 -23.13 3.87
C TRP A 64 -11.14 -22.14 2.76
N ALA A 65 -11.89 -22.12 1.66
CA ALA A 65 -11.66 -21.17 0.58
C ALA A 65 -11.85 -19.72 1.05
N ILE A 66 -12.90 -19.45 1.84
CA ILE A 66 -13.13 -18.11 2.42
C ILE A 66 -12.02 -17.75 3.40
N ALA A 67 -11.64 -18.67 4.30
CA ALA A 67 -10.59 -18.43 5.29
C ALA A 67 -9.24 -18.14 4.63
N LEU A 68 -8.88 -18.91 3.60
CA LEU A 68 -7.64 -18.73 2.85
C LEU A 68 -7.67 -17.42 2.04
N GLY A 69 -8.81 -17.09 1.43
CA GLY A 69 -9.03 -15.81 0.77
C GLY A 69 -8.82 -14.63 1.72
N ALA A 70 -9.44 -14.67 2.90
CA ALA A 70 -9.28 -13.64 3.93
C ALA A 70 -7.82 -13.50 4.39
N LEU A 71 -7.11 -14.62 4.57
CA LEU A 71 -5.71 -14.62 4.97
C LEU A 71 -4.81 -13.99 3.89
N VAL A 72 -5.04 -14.32 2.61
CA VAL A 72 -4.33 -13.69 1.48
C VAL A 72 -4.61 -12.20 1.42
N THR A 73 -5.86 -11.75 1.59
CA THR A 73 -6.20 -10.33 1.62
C THR A 73 -5.48 -9.60 2.75
N LEU A 74 -5.47 -10.15 3.98
CA LEU A 74 -4.76 -9.56 5.11
C LEU A 74 -3.25 -9.50 4.87
N ALA A 75 -2.66 -10.57 4.34
CA ALA A 75 -1.25 -10.61 3.99
C ALA A 75 -0.89 -9.56 2.93
N ALA A 76 -1.71 -9.47 1.86
CA ALA A 76 -1.52 -8.48 0.80
C ALA A 76 -1.67 -7.04 1.32
N SER A 77 -2.67 -6.75 2.15
CA SER A 77 -2.84 -5.44 2.78
C SER A 77 -1.66 -5.07 3.68
N ALA A 78 -1.20 -6.01 4.53
CA ALA A 78 -0.05 -5.78 5.40
C ALA A 78 1.25 -5.58 4.61
N TRP A 79 1.42 -6.33 3.52
CA TRP A 79 2.54 -6.17 2.60
C TRP A 79 2.51 -4.81 1.90
N LEU A 80 1.36 -4.42 1.34
CA LEU A 80 1.17 -3.13 0.65
C LEU A 80 1.39 -1.93 1.59
N TYR A 81 0.88 -2.03 2.82
CA TYR A 81 1.10 -1.00 3.83
C TYR A 81 2.60 -0.83 4.13
N ARG A 82 3.35 -1.93 4.24
CA ARG A 82 4.79 -1.91 4.48
C ARG A 82 5.61 -1.44 3.28
N THR A 83 5.21 -1.76 2.06
CA THR A 83 5.97 -1.40 0.84
C THR A 83 5.65 -0.01 0.32
N ILE A 84 4.44 0.51 0.54
CA ILE A 84 4.01 1.81 0.01
C ILE A 84 3.78 2.84 1.12
N ALA A 85 2.85 2.58 2.03
CA ALA A 85 2.39 3.59 2.98
C ALA A 85 3.50 4.02 3.94
N VAL A 86 4.28 3.07 4.44
CA VAL A 86 5.39 3.36 5.36
C VAL A 86 6.50 4.20 4.68
N PRO A 87 7.08 3.81 3.53
CA PRO A 87 8.07 4.65 2.84
C PRO A 87 7.54 6.03 2.45
N LEU A 88 6.29 6.12 1.99
CA LEU A 88 5.68 7.39 1.61
C LEU A 88 5.51 8.33 2.81
N GLY A 89 5.11 7.78 3.97
CA GLY A 89 5.03 8.54 5.22
C GLY A 89 6.39 9.05 5.68
N ARG A 90 7.47 8.27 5.50
CA ARG A 90 8.84 8.73 5.79
C ARG A 90 9.28 9.83 4.84
N ALA A 91 9.05 9.67 3.53
CA ALA A 91 9.37 10.68 2.53
C ALA A 91 8.62 12.01 2.80
N ARG A 92 7.35 11.94 3.22
CA ARG A 92 6.57 13.11 3.61
C ARG A 92 7.19 13.85 4.80
N ARG A 93 7.48 13.13 5.89
CA ARG A 93 8.11 13.70 7.09
C ARG A 93 9.45 14.35 6.76
N TYR A 94 10.21 13.70 5.90
CA TYR A 94 11.48 14.23 5.43
C TYR A 94 11.34 15.54 4.65
N ALA A 95 10.37 15.60 3.72
CA ALA A 95 10.07 16.84 3.02
C ALA A 95 9.63 17.96 3.97
N GLU A 96 8.86 17.63 5.02
CA GLU A 96 8.49 18.57 6.09
C GLU A 96 9.72 19.08 6.85
N GLU A 97 10.69 18.22 7.19
CA GLU A 97 11.94 18.59 7.86
C GLU A 97 12.83 19.48 6.98
N VAL A 98 12.96 19.15 5.68
CA VAL A 98 13.70 19.95 4.70
C VAL A 98 13.05 21.32 4.53
N ALA A 99 11.71 21.39 4.45
CA ALA A 99 10.97 22.65 4.39
C ALA A 99 11.14 23.49 5.66
N ALA A 100 11.36 22.85 6.81
CA ALA A 100 11.67 23.50 8.08
C ALA A 100 13.16 23.86 8.24
N GLY A 101 13.98 23.69 7.19
CA GLY A 101 15.41 24.01 7.20
C GLY A 101 16.31 22.97 7.89
N ARG A 102 15.77 21.83 8.31
CA ARG A 102 16.50 20.76 9.01
C ARG A 102 16.80 19.62 8.03
N ALA A 103 17.88 19.76 7.28
CA ALA A 103 18.23 18.88 6.16
C ALA A 103 19.30 17.81 6.50
N ASP A 104 19.63 17.63 7.78
CA ASP A 104 20.77 16.82 8.23
C ASP A 104 20.49 15.31 8.25
N ALA A 105 19.22 14.90 8.24
CA ALA A 105 18.86 13.50 8.13
C ALA A 105 18.98 13.01 6.67
N GLY A 106 19.33 11.74 6.46
CA GLY A 106 19.31 11.09 5.14
C GLY A 106 18.10 10.18 5.01
N LEU A 107 17.48 10.10 3.84
CA LEU A 107 16.39 9.15 3.62
C LEU A 107 16.94 7.73 3.42
N PRO A 108 16.51 6.70 4.19
CA PRO A 108 16.99 5.34 4.02
C PRO A 108 16.63 4.78 2.65
N ARG A 109 17.64 4.49 1.81
CA ARG A 109 17.50 3.91 0.47
C ARG A 109 17.20 2.42 0.60
N HIS A 110 15.95 1.99 0.45
CA HIS A 110 15.58 0.60 0.69
C HIS A 110 14.90 -0.10 -0.50
N THR A 111 14.56 0.61 -1.58
CA THR A 111 13.79 0.01 -2.68
C THR A 111 14.25 0.47 -4.07
N ALA A 112 14.26 -0.43 -5.05
CA ALA A 112 14.62 -0.19 -6.45
C ALA A 112 13.42 0.12 -7.36
N ASP A 113 12.23 0.25 -6.78
CA ASP A 113 10.95 0.53 -7.46
C ASP A 113 10.73 2.05 -7.67
N GLU A 114 9.52 2.41 -8.12
CA GLU A 114 9.08 3.80 -8.32
C GLU A 114 9.13 4.61 -7.03
N ILE A 115 8.87 3.99 -5.87
CA ILE A 115 9.00 4.63 -4.55
C ILE A 115 10.46 4.93 -4.25
N GLY A 116 11.36 4.00 -4.59
CA GLY A 116 12.80 4.22 -4.60
C GLY A 116 13.22 5.38 -5.51
N ALA A 117 12.63 5.50 -6.70
CA ALA A 117 12.90 6.60 -7.62
C ALA A 117 12.43 7.95 -7.05
N LEU A 118 11.24 8.00 -6.46
CA LEU A 118 10.70 9.19 -5.82
C LEU A 118 11.60 9.65 -4.66
N THR A 119 11.99 8.73 -3.78
CA THR A 119 12.85 9.06 -2.63
C THR A 119 14.21 9.60 -3.07
N ARG A 120 14.81 9.05 -4.14
CA ARG A 120 16.03 9.60 -4.75
C ARG A 120 15.83 11.02 -5.30
N ALA A 121 14.71 11.27 -5.97
CA ALA A 121 14.42 12.61 -6.50
C ALA A 121 14.27 13.65 -5.37
N VAL A 122 13.64 13.28 -4.26
CA VAL A 122 13.51 14.16 -3.08
C VAL A 122 14.87 14.44 -2.44
N GLU A 123 15.73 13.43 -2.30
CA GLU A 123 17.09 13.62 -1.78
C GLU A 123 17.91 14.57 -2.68
N ALA A 124 17.87 14.36 -4.00
CA ALA A 124 18.55 15.23 -4.97
C ALA A 124 18.04 16.69 -4.90
N MET A 125 16.73 16.87 -4.68
CA MET A 125 16.15 18.21 -4.49
C MET A 125 16.70 18.89 -3.23
N LYS A 126 16.84 18.15 -2.13
CA LYS A 126 17.46 18.68 -0.90
C LYS A 126 18.92 19.07 -1.12
N GLU A 127 19.71 18.21 -1.76
CA GLU A 127 21.12 18.50 -2.05
C GLU A 127 21.24 19.78 -2.91
N ALA A 128 20.40 19.93 -3.93
CA ALA A 128 20.35 21.13 -4.75
C ALA A 128 19.94 22.38 -3.93
N LEU A 129 18.98 22.26 -3.02
CA LEU A 129 18.57 23.36 -2.14
C LEU A 129 19.69 23.75 -1.17
N ALA A 130 20.33 22.78 -0.51
CA ALA A 130 21.45 23.02 0.38
C ALA A 130 22.61 23.71 -0.35
N GLY A 131 22.92 23.28 -1.57
CA GLY A 131 23.92 23.94 -2.42
C GLY A 131 23.57 25.40 -2.74
N ARG A 132 22.31 25.68 -3.08
CA ARG A 132 21.86 27.06 -3.33
C ARG A 132 21.95 27.95 -2.08
N VAL A 133 21.59 27.43 -0.91
CA VAL A 133 21.72 28.15 0.36
C VAL A 133 23.19 28.41 0.71
N ALA A 134 24.08 27.45 0.48
CA ALA A 134 25.52 27.63 0.69
C ALA A 134 26.10 28.75 -0.18
N VAL A 135 25.77 28.76 -1.48
CA VAL A 135 26.16 29.84 -2.40
C VAL A 135 25.60 31.19 -1.95
N MET A 136 24.36 31.23 -1.49
CA MET A 136 23.74 32.46 -0.99
C MET A 136 24.46 33.01 0.26
N ARG A 137 24.87 32.13 1.19
CA ARG A 137 25.67 32.50 2.37
C ARG A 137 27.07 33.00 1.99
N GLU A 138 27.71 32.37 1.01
CA GLU A 138 29.00 32.84 0.49
C GLU A 138 28.89 34.25 -0.11
N MET A 139 27.87 34.48 -0.94
CA MET A 139 27.59 35.79 -1.53
C MET A 139 27.30 36.86 -0.45
N ALA A 140 26.55 36.51 0.60
CA ALA A 140 26.33 37.40 1.74
C ALA A 140 27.65 37.79 2.43
N GLY A 141 28.57 36.84 2.62
CA GLY A 141 29.91 37.11 3.14
C GLY A 141 30.72 38.08 2.26
N VAL A 142 30.66 37.90 0.93
CA VAL A 142 31.30 38.84 -0.03
C VAL A 142 30.70 40.23 0.06
N VAL A 143 29.37 40.35 0.18
CA VAL A 143 28.69 41.64 0.32
C VAL A 143 29.07 42.35 1.62
N ILE A 144 29.17 41.63 2.74
CA ILE A 144 29.64 42.20 4.03
C ILE A 144 31.04 42.78 3.88
N PHE A 145 31.96 42.01 3.29
CA PHE A 145 33.34 42.45 3.08
C PHE A 145 33.43 43.69 2.18
N GLN A 146 32.64 43.74 1.09
CA GLN A 146 32.60 44.91 0.20
C GLN A 146 31.98 46.13 0.88
N ALA A 147 30.89 45.95 1.62
CA ALA A 147 30.23 47.03 2.35
C ALA A 147 31.16 47.64 3.41
N GLU A 148 31.95 46.82 4.10
CA GLU A 148 32.96 47.28 5.05
C GLU A 148 34.05 48.12 4.37
N GLY A 149 34.57 47.66 3.22
CA GLY A 149 35.55 48.39 2.43
C GLY A 149 35.04 49.75 1.94
N VAL A 150 33.79 49.81 1.46
CA VAL A 150 33.14 51.07 1.05
C VAL A 150 32.95 52.00 2.23
N GLY A 151 32.49 51.50 3.37
CA GLY A 151 32.29 52.31 4.58
C GLY A 151 33.60 52.88 5.14
N VAL A 152 34.69 52.11 5.14
CA VAL A 152 36.03 52.58 5.55
C VAL A 152 36.54 53.65 4.60
N ALA A 153 36.45 53.43 3.28
CA ALA A 153 36.89 54.40 2.29
C ALA A 153 36.09 55.72 2.37
N ALA A 154 34.77 55.63 2.52
CA ALA A 154 33.89 56.79 2.64
C ALA A 154 34.16 57.58 3.94
N ARG A 155 34.31 56.90 5.10
CA ARG A 155 34.69 57.57 6.36
C ARG A 155 36.06 58.23 6.30
N HIS A 156 37.02 57.58 5.63
CA HIS A 156 38.33 58.18 5.42
C HIS A 156 38.25 59.44 4.55
N ALA A 157 37.46 59.42 3.47
CA ALA A 157 37.21 60.59 2.64
C ALA A 157 36.54 61.74 3.43
N LEU A 158 35.52 61.41 4.23
CA LEU A 158 34.84 62.36 5.13
C LEU A 158 35.84 63.01 6.11
N GLY A 159 36.69 62.23 6.77
CA GLY A 159 37.69 62.74 7.71
C GLY A 159 38.79 63.59 7.05
N VAL A 160 39.15 63.31 5.79
CA VAL A 160 40.08 64.15 5.02
C VAL A 160 39.44 65.47 4.62
N GLN A 161 38.17 65.47 4.21
CA GLN A 161 37.43 66.67 3.79
C GLN A 161 37.13 67.61 4.98
N GLU A 162 36.86 67.05 6.16
CA GLU A 162 36.61 67.82 7.40
C GLU A 162 37.81 68.69 7.80
N HIS A 163 39.02 68.28 7.39
CA HIS A 163 40.27 69.02 7.58
C HIS A 163 40.59 69.99 6.43
N ALA A 164 39.82 70.01 5.33
CA ALA A 164 40.20 70.63 4.05
C ALA A 164 39.27 71.77 3.53
N ASP A 165 38.66 72.58 4.40
CA ASP A 165 37.99 73.88 4.11
C ASP A 165 36.46 73.96 3.93
N ALA A 166 35.96 75.15 4.29
CA ALA A 166 34.60 75.51 4.68
C ALA A 166 33.72 76.20 3.60
N ASN A 167 33.92 75.99 2.30
CA ASN A 167 33.19 76.78 1.27
C ASN A 167 32.45 76.01 0.15
N GLY A 168 32.21 74.70 0.29
CA GLY A 168 31.40 73.96 -0.71
C GLY A 168 31.02 72.52 -0.38
N ALA A 169 31.38 72.01 0.80
CA ALA A 169 31.31 70.58 1.12
C ALA A 169 29.91 70.03 1.48
N GLY A 170 28.88 70.87 1.64
CA GLY A 170 27.59 70.43 2.19
C GLY A 170 26.90 69.32 1.41
N ALA A 171 26.84 69.44 0.07
CA ALA A 171 26.17 68.45 -0.77
C ALA A 171 26.99 67.15 -0.94
N ASP A 172 28.32 67.27 -1.02
CA ASP A 172 29.23 66.13 -1.23
C ASP A 172 29.38 65.27 0.05
N LEU A 173 29.32 65.90 1.24
CA LEU A 173 29.30 65.19 2.53
C LEU A 173 27.96 64.48 2.77
N GLU A 174 26.84 65.06 2.32
CA GLU A 174 25.52 64.45 2.43
C GLU A 174 25.39 63.20 1.55
N ASP A 175 25.87 63.26 0.31
CA ASP A 175 25.95 62.09 -0.59
C ASP A 175 26.85 60.98 0.00
N MET A 176 27.99 61.34 0.59
CA MET A 176 28.92 60.36 1.19
C MET A 176 28.35 59.71 2.46
N HIS A 177 27.64 60.47 3.30
CA HIS A 177 26.88 59.90 4.43
C HIS A 177 25.79 58.95 3.96
N GLU A 178 25.11 59.25 2.84
CA GLU A 178 24.13 58.33 2.27
C GLU A 178 24.78 57.03 1.78
N VAL A 179 25.97 57.09 1.18
CA VAL A 179 26.74 55.89 0.78
C VAL A 179 27.11 55.04 2.00
N VAL A 180 27.60 55.65 3.09
CA VAL A 180 27.90 54.93 4.34
C VAL A 180 26.65 54.25 4.88
N ARG A 181 25.53 54.98 4.95
CA ARG A 181 24.26 54.45 5.47
C ARG A 181 23.76 53.26 4.64
N ARG A 182 23.88 53.34 3.30
CA ARG A 182 23.51 52.23 2.40
C ARG A 182 24.41 51.02 2.59
N ALA A 183 25.72 51.22 2.76
CA ALA A 183 26.66 50.13 3.01
C ALA A 183 26.33 49.41 4.34
N GLU A 184 26.02 50.15 5.41
CA GLU A 184 25.58 49.57 6.68
C GLU A 184 24.28 48.78 6.54
N THR A 185 23.30 49.32 5.80
CA THR A 185 22.04 48.61 5.55
C THR A 185 22.24 47.29 4.79
N LEU A 186 23.14 47.27 3.80
CA LEU A 186 23.47 46.05 3.05
C LEU A 186 24.19 45.02 3.92
N ARG A 187 25.05 45.47 4.83
CA ARG A 187 25.73 44.61 5.80
C ARG A 187 24.72 43.95 6.73
N ASP A 188 23.81 44.72 7.31
CA ASP A 188 22.79 44.21 8.24
C ASP A 188 21.88 43.18 7.58
N LEU A 189 21.50 43.40 6.30
CA LEU A 189 20.74 42.42 5.52
C LEU A 189 21.53 41.13 5.28
N ALA A 190 22.81 41.25 4.93
CA ALA A 190 23.66 40.08 4.71
C ALA A 190 23.93 39.29 6.01
N GLU A 191 24.05 39.98 7.16
CA GLU A 191 24.14 39.35 8.47
C GLU A 191 22.86 38.58 8.82
N GLN A 192 21.68 39.13 8.54
CA GLN A 192 20.40 38.41 8.69
C GLN A 192 20.34 37.16 7.81
N MET A 193 20.85 37.22 6.57
CA MET A 193 20.90 36.06 5.67
C MET A 193 21.86 34.96 6.15
N LEU A 194 22.90 35.29 6.92
CA LEU A 194 23.80 34.31 7.51
C LEU A 194 23.22 33.63 8.75
N GLN A 195 22.30 34.30 9.46
CA GLN A 195 21.65 33.78 10.67
C GLN A 195 20.39 32.93 10.38
N ALA A 196 19.85 32.98 9.16
CA ALA A 196 18.73 32.15 8.69
C ALA A 196 19.20 30.77 8.16
#